data_AF-A0A286XAB3-F1
#
_entry.id   AF-A0A286XAB3-F1
#
_cell.length_a   1.000
_cell.length_b   1.000
_cell.length_c   1.000
_cell.angle_alpha   90.00
_cell.angle_beta   90.00
_cell.angle_gamma   90.00
#
_symmetry.space_group_name_H-M   'P 1'
#
loop_
_entity.id
_entity.type
_entity.pdbx_description
1 polymer ?
#
loop_
_entity_poly.entity_id
_entity_poly.type
_entity_poly.pdbx_seq_one_letter_code
_entity_poly.pdbx_strand_id
1 'polypeptide(L)'
;MATGRVETLESEIPARPSAPAGPEATFDAEAAELLPFLTQGARADLQAAAAQHVLALTGSGPGRALLARQAELLKALAVLAAAAGSAPARDAARALVNLAADPSVHEQLLAADPVLPTRLLGRALDPQWPWADEAAAALANLSREPAPCAALMGTLEAAAKSGLGLERLLCALCTPGYNACAPLHHLGPLLSNLSQQPAARAFLLDPDRCVIQRLLPLTQYSDSSLRRGGIVGTLRNCCFEHRHHEWLLGPDVDILPFLLLPLAGPEEFSEEEMDRLPVDLQYLPPDKQREPDADIRKMLIEAIMLLTATAPGRQQVRDQGAYLILRELHTWESEPDVQMACEKLIQVLIGDEPECGMENLLEVQVPEDVERQLQQLDRQEQEQLKQQQLELAGESGGEGPTLR
;
A
#
# COMPACT_ATOMS: atom_id res chain seq x y z
N MET A 1 27.15 82.19 33.33
CA MET A 1 28.28 81.29 33.03
C MET A 1 27.68 79.90 32.86
N ALA A 2 27.40 79.52 31.61
CA ALA A 2 28.23 78.61 30.78
C ALA A 2 27.63 77.19 30.83
N THR A 3 26.90 76.79 29.77
CA THR A 3 27.27 75.76 28.76
C THR A 3 26.84 74.34 29.21
N GLY A 4 26.13 73.52 28.42
CA GLY A 4 25.93 73.55 26.97
C GLY A 4 24.75 72.69 26.51
N ARG A 5 24.33 72.98 25.27
CA ARG A 5 23.40 72.22 24.43
C ARG A 5 24.07 70.97 23.88
N VAL A 6 23.32 69.89 23.77
CA VAL A 6 23.58 68.81 22.81
C VAL A 6 22.34 68.72 21.93
N GLU A 7 22.46 69.23 20.71
CA GLU A 7 21.52 69.01 19.61
C GLU A 7 21.83 67.63 19.01
N THR A 8 20.86 66.72 19.05
CA THR A 8 20.90 65.50 18.23
C THR A 8 20.04 65.72 17.00
N LEU A 9 20.70 65.83 15.85
CA LEU A 9 20.07 65.87 14.53
C LEU A 9 19.32 64.55 14.27
N GLU A 10 18.00 64.62 14.14
CA GLU A 10 17.21 63.61 13.45
C GLU A 10 17.56 63.69 11.95
N SER A 11 18.19 62.65 11.43
CA SER A 11 18.35 62.44 10.00
C SER A 11 17.25 61.50 9.54
N GLU A 12 16.32 62.02 8.73
CA GLU A 12 15.35 61.22 7.98
C GLU A 12 16.14 60.32 7.00
N ILE A 13 16.15 59.02 7.29
CA ILE A 13 16.61 58.00 6.33
C ILE A 13 15.40 57.70 5.43
N PRO A 14 15.49 57.92 4.09
CA PRO A 14 14.41 57.53 3.21
C PRO A 14 14.30 56.00 3.22
N ALA A 15 13.06 55.49 3.35
CA ALA A 15 12.77 54.08 3.25
C ALA A 15 13.37 53.51 1.96
N ARG A 16 14.24 52.50 2.10
CA ARG A 16 14.76 51.75 0.96
C ARG A 16 13.57 51.16 0.18
N PRO A 17 13.56 51.23 -1.16
CA PRO A 17 12.58 50.48 -1.93
C PRO A 17 12.72 48.99 -1.58
N SER A 18 11.58 48.33 -1.37
CA SER A 18 11.50 46.89 -1.16
C SER A 18 12.34 46.18 -2.21
N ALA A 19 13.28 45.34 -1.77
CA ALA A 19 14.05 44.49 -2.66
C ALA A 19 13.12 43.69 -3.58
N PRO A 20 13.48 43.44 -4.85
CA PRO A 20 12.67 42.60 -5.73
C PRO A 20 12.46 41.24 -5.05
N ALA A 21 11.22 40.76 -5.06
CA ALA A 21 10.86 39.45 -4.53
C ALA A 21 11.82 38.40 -5.12
N GLY A 22 12.40 37.56 -4.26
CA GLY A 22 13.30 36.49 -4.70
C GLY A 22 12.61 35.50 -5.63
N PRO A 23 13.37 34.67 -6.39
CA PRO A 23 12.82 33.77 -7.40
C PRO A 23 11.68 32.87 -6.87
N GLU A 24 11.75 32.44 -5.61
CA GLU A 24 10.68 31.64 -4.96
C GLU A 24 9.36 32.39 -4.79
N ALA A 25 9.39 33.67 -4.42
CA ALA A 25 8.19 34.48 -4.24
C ALA A 25 7.52 34.83 -5.57
N THR A 26 8.29 34.88 -6.66
CA THR A 26 7.75 35.01 -8.02
C THR A 26 7.02 33.74 -8.47
N PHE A 27 7.56 32.55 -8.21
CA PHE A 27 6.88 31.30 -8.56
C PHE A 27 5.61 31.06 -7.73
N ASP A 28 5.61 31.44 -6.45
CA ASP A 28 4.40 31.40 -5.61
C ASP A 28 3.28 32.30 -6.18
N ALA A 29 3.62 33.50 -6.63
CA ALA A 29 2.67 34.42 -7.23
C ALA A 29 2.11 33.86 -8.55
N GLU A 30 2.96 33.31 -9.42
CA GLU A 30 2.56 32.68 -10.68
C GLU A 30 1.62 31.48 -10.47
N ALA A 31 1.88 30.65 -9.45
CA ALA A 31 0.99 29.53 -9.13
C ALA A 31 -0.37 30.01 -8.60
N ALA A 32 -0.39 31.08 -7.81
CA ALA A 32 -1.63 31.68 -7.29
C ALA A 32 -2.52 32.28 -8.41
N GLU A 33 -1.93 32.72 -9.52
CA GLU A 33 -2.69 33.21 -10.69
C GLU A 33 -3.57 32.14 -11.35
N LEU A 34 -3.29 30.84 -11.11
CA LEU A 34 -4.12 29.75 -11.62
C LEU A 34 -5.46 29.59 -10.88
N LEU A 35 -5.55 30.08 -9.64
CA LEU A 35 -6.69 29.85 -8.76
C LEU A 35 -8.04 30.25 -9.37
N PRO A 36 -8.22 31.46 -9.95
CA PRO A 36 -9.51 31.87 -10.50
C PRO A 36 -10.00 30.94 -11.61
N PHE A 37 -9.09 30.31 -12.35
CA PHE A 37 -9.40 29.42 -13.46
C PHE A 37 -9.78 28.00 -13.02
N LEU A 38 -9.41 27.59 -11.81
CA LEU A 38 -9.80 26.28 -11.25
C LEU A 38 -11.15 26.32 -10.54
N THR A 39 -11.57 27.49 -10.04
CA THR A 39 -12.81 27.63 -9.27
C THR A 39 -14.08 27.32 -10.06
N GLN A 40 -15.14 26.93 -9.34
CA GLN A 40 -16.44 26.64 -9.93
C GLN A 40 -17.02 27.87 -10.63
N GLY A 41 -17.43 27.72 -11.89
CA GLY A 41 -17.98 28.81 -12.70
C GLY A 41 -16.98 29.44 -13.67
N ALA A 42 -15.71 29.03 -13.64
CA ALA A 42 -14.75 29.37 -14.69
C ALA A 42 -15.19 28.80 -16.05
N ARG A 43 -14.75 29.43 -17.15
CA ARG A 43 -14.99 28.90 -18.50
C ARG A 43 -14.28 27.55 -18.64
N ALA A 44 -14.98 26.58 -19.22
CA ALA A 44 -14.51 25.20 -19.30
C ALA A 44 -13.15 25.04 -20.03
N ASP A 45 -12.89 25.87 -21.05
CA ASP A 45 -11.62 25.89 -21.78
C ASP A 45 -10.45 26.38 -20.91
N LEU A 46 -10.67 27.45 -20.14
CA LEU A 46 -9.69 27.99 -19.21
C LEU A 46 -9.46 27.05 -18.02
N GLN A 47 -10.52 26.42 -17.52
CA GLN A 47 -10.44 25.45 -16.44
C GLN A 47 -9.68 24.19 -16.87
N ALA A 48 -9.88 23.72 -18.11
CA ALA A 48 -9.10 22.62 -18.68
C ALA A 48 -7.61 22.97 -18.77
N ALA A 49 -7.28 24.14 -19.32
CA ALA A 49 -5.89 24.60 -19.43
C ALA A 49 -5.22 24.73 -18.06
N ALA A 50 -5.91 25.35 -17.09
CA ALA A 50 -5.39 25.49 -15.72
C ALA A 50 -5.19 24.14 -15.03
N ALA A 51 -6.15 23.21 -15.14
CA ALA A 51 -6.02 21.86 -14.58
C ALA A 51 -4.85 21.10 -15.22
N GLN A 52 -4.65 21.23 -16.54
CA GLN A 52 -3.53 20.62 -17.25
C GLN A 52 -2.18 21.21 -16.81
N HIS A 53 -2.11 22.53 -16.59
CA HIS A 53 -0.91 23.17 -16.05
C HIS A 53 -0.58 22.70 -14.64
N VAL A 54 -1.57 22.61 -13.75
CA VAL A 54 -1.37 22.05 -12.40
C VAL A 54 -0.91 20.59 -12.48
N LEU A 55 -1.54 19.77 -13.32
CA LEU A 55 -1.11 18.39 -13.54
C LEU A 55 0.36 18.31 -13.98
N ALA A 56 0.79 19.17 -14.90
CA ALA A 56 2.19 19.22 -15.34
C ALA A 56 3.15 19.56 -14.19
N LEU A 57 2.78 20.51 -13.30
CA LEU A 57 3.59 20.86 -12.13
C LEU A 57 3.76 19.66 -11.17
N THR A 58 2.70 18.87 -10.96
CA THR A 58 2.76 17.71 -10.05
C THR A 58 3.70 16.60 -10.52
N GLY A 59 4.13 16.63 -11.78
CA GLY A 59 5.10 15.68 -12.34
C GLY A 59 6.51 15.80 -11.77
N SER A 60 6.81 16.86 -11.00
CA SER A 60 8.13 17.08 -10.39
C SER A 60 8.03 17.35 -8.88
N GLY A 61 9.06 16.96 -8.12
CA GLY A 61 9.16 17.27 -6.69
C GLY A 61 9.07 18.78 -6.39
N PRO A 62 9.85 19.64 -7.07
CA PRO A 62 9.74 21.09 -6.89
C PRO A 62 8.34 21.65 -7.19
N GLY A 63 7.67 21.17 -8.23
CA GLY A 63 6.31 21.60 -8.56
C GLY A 63 5.28 21.18 -7.51
N ARG A 64 5.40 19.97 -6.94
CA ARG A 64 4.56 19.55 -5.81
C ARG A 64 4.81 20.39 -4.56
N ALA A 65 6.07 20.71 -4.24
CA ALA A 65 6.42 21.58 -3.13
C ALA A 65 5.88 23.02 -3.30
N LEU A 66 5.88 23.54 -4.53
CA LEU A 66 5.27 24.82 -4.87
C LEU A 66 3.74 24.79 -4.61
N LEU A 67 3.05 23.77 -5.13
CA LEU A 67 1.61 23.60 -4.92
C LEU A 67 1.24 23.39 -3.45
N ALA A 68 2.08 22.70 -2.67
CA ALA A 68 1.89 22.48 -1.24
C ALA A 68 1.77 23.79 -0.44
N ARG A 69 2.40 24.87 -0.92
CA ARG A 69 2.35 26.21 -0.30
C ARG A 69 1.07 26.98 -0.64
N GLN A 70 0.24 26.48 -1.54
CA GLN A 70 -0.91 27.18 -2.12
C GLN A 70 -2.23 26.54 -1.66
N ALA A 71 -2.61 26.73 -0.39
CA ALA A 71 -3.76 26.05 0.24
C ALA A 71 -5.09 26.22 -0.54
N GLU A 72 -5.41 27.43 -0.99
CA GLU A 72 -6.64 27.68 -1.77
C GLU A 72 -6.62 26.97 -3.13
N LEU A 73 -5.43 26.87 -3.75
CA LEU A 73 -5.26 26.16 -5.02
C LEU A 73 -5.45 24.65 -4.84
N LEU A 74 -4.89 24.06 -3.78
CA LEU A 74 -5.09 22.66 -3.43
C LEU A 74 -6.57 22.35 -3.19
N LYS A 75 -7.26 23.22 -2.45
CA LYS A 75 -8.69 23.08 -2.18
C LYS A 75 -9.52 23.21 -3.47
N ALA A 76 -9.20 24.18 -4.33
CA ALA A 76 -9.88 24.34 -5.61
C ALA A 76 -9.68 23.11 -6.52
N LEU A 77 -8.45 22.57 -6.56
CA LEU A 77 -8.13 21.33 -7.27
C LEU A 77 -8.92 20.13 -6.72
N ALA A 78 -8.99 19.99 -5.40
CA ALA A 78 -9.77 18.96 -4.70
C ALA A 78 -11.27 19.03 -4.99
N VAL A 79 -11.82 20.24 -5.09
CA VAL A 79 -13.23 20.45 -5.46
C VAL A 79 -13.44 20.10 -6.93
N LEU A 80 -12.53 20.54 -7.81
CA LEU A 80 -12.61 20.29 -9.26
C LEU A 80 -12.52 18.79 -9.59
N ALA A 81 -11.63 18.05 -8.93
CA ALA A 81 -11.50 16.61 -9.12
C ALA A 81 -12.78 15.82 -8.80
N ALA A 82 -13.65 16.39 -7.96
CA ALA A 82 -14.93 15.82 -7.57
C ALA A 82 -16.13 16.51 -8.25
N ALA A 83 -15.90 17.45 -9.17
CA ALA A 83 -16.92 18.14 -9.94
C ALA A 83 -17.33 17.34 -11.18
N ALA A 84 -18.58 17.52 -11.65
CA ALA A 84 -19.22 16.74 -12.72
C ALA A 84 -18.23 16.28 -13.81
N GLY A 85 -18.08 14.95 -13.96
CA GLY A 85 -16.98 14.21 -14.62
C GLY A 85 -16.55 14.68 -16.01
N SER A 86 -15.97 15.87 -16.07
CA SER A 86 -15.49 16.57 -17.26
C SER A 86 -13.98 16.39 -17.41
N ALA A 87 -13.43 16.78 -18.56
CA ALA A 87 -11.98 16.70 -18.79
C ALA A 87 -11.14 17.47 -17.74
N PRO A 88 -11.51 18.68 -17.28
CA PRO A 88 -10.82 19.35 -16.17
C PRO A 88 -10.84 18.55 -14.86
N ALA A 89 -11.95 17.86 -14.57
CA ALA A 89 -12.07 17.02 -13.37
C ALA A 89 -11.13 15.81 -13.42
N ARG A 90 -10.94 15.21 -14.62
CA ARG A 90 -9.96 14.13 -14.83
C ARG A 90 -8.55 14.59 -14.51
N ASP A 91 -8.13 15.71 -15.09
CA ASP A 91 -6.75 16.18 -14.95
C ASP A 91 -6.49 16.65 -13.51
N ALA A 92 -7.50 17.22 -12.85
CA ALA A 92 -7.47 17.50 -11.42
C ALA A 92 -7.35 16.23 -10.56
N ALA A 93 -8.11 15.18 -10.86
CA ALA A 93 -8.03 13.91 -10.14
C ALA A 93 -6.63 13.27 -10.28
N ARG A 94 -6.04 13.30 -11.46
CA ARG A 94 -4.66 12.83 -11.69
C ARG A 94 -3.62 13.66 -10.96
N ALA A 95 -3.80 14.98 -10.92
CA ALA A 95 -2.94 15.87 -10.15
C ALA A 95 -3.01 15.53 -8.65
N LEU A 96 -4.20 15.22 -8.11
CA LEU A 96 -4.34 14.74 -6.74
C LEU A 96 -3.65 13.40 -6.50
N VAL A 97 -3.70 12.46 -7.45
CA VAL A 97 -2.96 11.18 -7.33
C VAL A 97 -1.46 11.44 -7.17
N ASN A 98 -0.89 12.34 -7.98
CA ASN A 98 0.53 12.69 -7.93
C ASN A 98 0.90 13.43 -6.63
N LEU A 99 0.03 14.33 -6.14
CA LEU A 99 0.24 15.00 -4.85
C LEU A 99 0.16 14.01 -3.69
N ALA A 100 -0.84 13.12 -3.71
CA ALA A 100 -1.00 12.07 -2.71
C ALA A 100 0.15 11.06 -2.74
N ALA A 101 0.85 10.88 -3.87
CA ALA A 101 2.01 10.01 -3.96
C ALA A 101 3.26 10.57 -3.24
N ASP A 102 3.26 11.85 -2.84
CA ASP A 102 4.38 12.50 -2.17
C ASP A 102 4.05 12.78 -0.69
N PRO A 103 4.62 12.02 0.26
CA PRO A 103 4.33 12.18 1.69
C PRO A 103 4.61 13.59 2.22
N SER A 104 5.54 14.32 1.61
CA SER A 104 5.91 15.68 2.04
C SER A 104 4.80 16.72 1.88
N VAL A 105 3.73 16.39 1.13
CA VAL A 105 2.61 17.28 0.81
C VAL A 105 1.32 16.91 1.58
N HIS A 106 1.29 15.76 2.24
CA HIS A 106 0.06 15.23 2.85
C HIS A 106 -0.53 16.16 3.90
N GLU A 107 0.32 16.73 4.77
CA GLU A 107 -0.11 17.64 5.84
C GLU A 107 -0.80 18.88 5.25
N GLN A 108 -0.18 19.52 4.26
CA GLN A 108 -0.70 20.72 3.61
C GLN A 108 -1.97 20.42 2.82
N LEU A 109 -2.02 19.28 2.12
CA LEU A 109 -3.18 18.86 1.35
C LEU A 109 -4.40 18.62 2.25
N LEU A 110 -4.22 17.92 3.37
CA LEU A 110 -5.29 17.64 4.32
C LEU A 110 -5.68 18.87 5.15
N ALA A 111 -4.73 19.76 5.46
CA ALA A 111 -5.03 21.03 6.11
C ALA A 111 -5.84 21.97 5.19
N ALA A 112 -5.55 21.97 3.89
CA ALA A 112 -6.26 22.78 2.90
C ALA A 112 -7.71 22.33 2.68
N ASP A 113 -7.97 21.01 2.69
CA ASP A 113 -9.32 20.46 2.55
C ASP A 113 -9.54 19.24 3.46
N PRO A 114 -9.91 19.43 4.74
CA PRO A 114 -10.09 18.33 5.71
C PRO A 114 -11.17 17.32 5.32
N VAL A 115 -12.11 17.67 4.44
CA VAL A 115 -13.16 16.77 3.94
C VAL A 115 -12.75 16.01 2.68
N LEU A 116 -11.52 16.21 2.18
CA LEU A 116 -11.00 15.55 0.98
C LEU A 116 -11.09 14.02 1.07
N PRO A 117 -10.66 13.33 2.15
CA PRO A 117 -10.76 11.88 2.23
C PRO A 117 -12.20 11.37 2.08
N THR A 118 -13.16 12.01 2.76
CA THR A 118 -14.59 11.66 2.64
C THR A 118 -15.11 11.89 1.22
N ARG A 119 -14.70 12.99 0.58
CA ARG A 119 -15.11 13.30 -0.79
C ARG A 119 -14.56 12.27 -1.79
N LEU A 120 -13.27 11.96 -1.70
CA LEU A 120 -12.64 10.94 -2.54
C LEU A 120 -13.26 9.56 -2.31
N LEU A 121 -13.59 9.21 -1.06
CA LEU A 121 -14.25 7.94 -0.75
C LEU A 121 -15.62 7.86 -1.44
N GLY A 122 -16.40 8.94 -1.37
CA GLY A 122 -17.69 9.02 -2.09
C GLY A 122 -17.53 8.85 -3.60
N ARG A 123 -16.44 9.34 -4.21
CA ARG A 123 -16.16 9.20 -5.64
C ARG A 123 -15.63 7.81 -6.02
N ALA A 124 -14.74 7.24 -5.20
CA ALA A 124 -14.19 5.91 -5.42
C ALA A 124 -15.28 4.83 -5.34
N LEU A 125 -16.29 5.02 -4.49
CA LEU A 125 -17.38 4.07 -4.29
C LEU A 125 -18.64 4.38 -5.13
N ASP A 126 -18.63 5.43 -5.95
CA ASP A 126 -19.74 5.72 -6.87
C ASP A 126 -19.58 4.85 -8.15
N PRO A 127 -20.53 3.94 -8.45
CA PRO A 127 -20.43 3.02 -9.58
C PRO A 127 -20.55 3.73 -10.95
N GLN A 128 -20.96 5.00 -10.97
CA GLN A 128 -21.09 5.80 -12.19
C GLN A 128 -19.97 6.83 -12.35
N TRP A 129 -19.09 6.97 -11.35
CA TRP A 129 -18.06 7.99 -11.39
C TRP A 129 -16.94 7.59 -12.36
N PRO A 130 -16.64 8.40 -13.41
CA PRO A 130 -15.66 8.02 -14.43
C PRO A 130 -14.23 7.93 -13.91
N TRP A 131 -13.91 8.68 -12.86
CA TRP A 131 -12.56 8.82 -12.29
C TRP A 131 -12.46 8.15 -10.92
N ALA A 132 -13.20 7.05 -10.73
CA ALA A 132 -13.24 6.35 -9.45
C ALA A 132 -11.90 5.70 -9.12
N ASP A 133 -11.15 5.29 -10.16
CA ASP A 133 -9.78 4.78 -10.02
C ASP A 133 -8.82 5.83 -9.51
N GLU A 134 -8.84 7.05 -10.05
CA GLU A 134 -8.00 8.13 -9.55
C GLU A 134 -8.34 8.49 -8.09
N ALA A 135 -9.64 8.49 -7.73
CA ALA A 135 -10.05 8.71 -6.35
C ALA A 135 -9.54 7.58 -5.42
N ALA A 136 -9.67 6.32 -5.83
CA ALA A 136 -9.15 5.16 -5.10
C ALA A 136 -7.61 5.20 -4.99
N ALA A 137 -6.91 5.61 -6.04
CA ALA A 137 -5.46 5.74 -6.08
C ALA A 137 -4.96 6.83 -5.13
N ALA A 138 -5.62 8.00 -5.11
CA ALA A 138 -5.29 9.07 -4.19
C ALA A 138 -5.49 8.63 -2.72
N LEU A 139 -6.58 7.93 -2.41
CA LEU A 139 -6.82 7.36 -1.08
C LEU A 139 -5.78 6.29 -0.72
N ALA A 140 -5.43 5.39 -1.66
CA ALA A 140 -4.41 4.38 -1.45
C ALA A 140 -3.03 5.00 -1.16
N ASN A 141 -2.70 6.12 -1.80
CA ASN A 141 -1.45 6.83 -1.54
C ASN A 141 -1.47 7.57 -0.19
N LEU A 142 -2.56 8.30 0.13
CA LEU A 142 -2.70 8.99 1.41
C LEU A 142 -2.66 8.01 2.59
N SER A 143 -3.35 6.87 2.48
CA SER A 143 -3.46 5.86 3.54
C SER A 143 -2.17 5.09 3.83
N ARG A 144 -1.07 5.33 3.09
CA ARG A 144 0.25 4.79 3.46
C ARG A 144 0.75 5.39 4.77
N GLU A 145 0.35 6.63 5.05
CA GLU A 145 0.75 7.31 6.27
C GLU A 145 -0.24 7.01 7.42
N PRO A 146 0.24 6.82 8.66
CA PRO A 146 -0.62 6.42 9.78
C PRO A 146 -1.77 7.40 10.08
N ALA A 147 -1.50 8.71 10.05
CA ALA A 147 -2.50 9.72 10.40
C ALA A 147 -3.64 9.84 9.36
N PRO A 148 -3.36 9.98 8.05
CA PRO A 148 -4.41 9.93 7.03
C PRO A 148 -5.16 8.59 7.00
N CYS A 149 -4.47 7.46 7.22
CA CYS A 149 -5.11 6.15 7.30
C CYS A 149 -6.13 6.07 8.44
N ALA A 150 -5.74 6.52 9.65
CA ALA A 150 -6.64 6.57 10.80
C ALA A 150 -7.83 7.52 10.57
N ALA A 151 -7.62 8.68 9.94
CA ALA A 151 -8.69 9.61 9.59
C ALA A 151 -9.69 9.01 8.58
N LEU A 152 -9.19 8.24 7.61
CA LEU A 152 -10.03 7.54 6.64
C LEU A 152 -10.82 6.40 7.30
N MET A 153 -10.22 5.65 8.23
CA MET A 153 -10.93 4.66 9.03
C MET A 153 -12.07 5.30 9.84
N GLY A 154 -11.81 6.41 10.54
CA GLY A 154 -12.86 7.14 11.25
C GLY A 154 -13.99 7.64 10.34
N THR A 155 -13.65 8.03 9.09
CA THR A 155 -14.64 8.40 8.08
C THR A 155 -15.52 7.21 7.67
N LEU A 156 -14.91 6.04 7.42
CA LEU A 156 -15.64 4.81 7.06
C LEU A 156 -16.58 4.36 8.19
N GLU A 157 -16.13 4.44 9.44
CA GLU A 157 -16.94 4.11 10.62
C GLU A 157 -18.13 5.06 10.77
N ALA A 158 -17.89 6.38 10.66
CA ALA A 158 -18.95 7.38 10.71
C ALA A 158 -19.96 7.23 9.57
N ALA A 159 -19.49 6.84 8.39
CA ALA A 159 -20.32 6.68 7.18
C ALA A 159 -20.96 5.29 7.05
N ALA A 160 -20.64 4.33 7.94
CA ALA A 160 -21.15 2.96 7.88
C ALA A 160 -22.68 2.90 7.91
N LYS A 161 -23.32 3.70 8.78
CA LYS A 161 -24.79 3.77 8.89
C LYS A 161 -25.47 4.31 7.62
N SER A 162 -24.73 5.05 6.81
CA SER A 162 -25.20 5.64 5.55
C SER A 162 -24.84 4.75 4.33
N GLY A 163 -24.33 3.54 4.56
CA GLY A 163 -23.99 2.60 3.48
C GLY A 163 -22.67 2.91 2.75
N LEU A 164 -21.82 3.78 3.30
CA LEU A 164 -20.50 4.14 2.74
C LEU A 164 -19.33 3.68 3.63
N GLY A 165 -19.55 2.63 4.44
CA GLY A 165 -18.52 2.05 5.31
C GLY A 165 -17.65 1.02 4.60
N LEU A 166 -16.84 0.30 5.39
CA LEU A 166 -15.91 -0.72 4.91
C LEU A 166 -16.61 -1.84 4.10
N GLU A 167 -17.86 -2.14 4.44
CA GLU A 167 -18.72 -3.08 3.70
C GLU A 167 -18.93 -2.66 2.23
N ARG A 168 -19.13 -1.35 1.96
CA ARG A 168 -19.31 -0.84 0.60
C ARG A 168 -18.00 -0.88 -0.18
N LEU A 169 -16.88 -0.60 0.47
CA LEU A 169 -15.55 -0.73 -0.11
C LEU A 169 -15.30 -2.18 -0.54
N LEU A 170 -15.62 -3.15 0.31
CA LEU A 170 -15.48 -4.58 -0.01
C LEU A 170 -16.46 -5.03 -1.10
N CYS A 171 -17.67 -4.51 -1.09
CA CYS A 171 -18.62 -4.73 -2.19
C CYS A 171 -18.04 -4.24 -3.52
N ALA A 172 -17.47 -3.04 -3.56
CA ALA A 172 -16.85 -2.48 -4.76
C ALA A 172 -15.62 -3.29 -5.22
N LEU A 173 -14.79 -3.75 -4.29
CA LEU A 173 -13.60 -4.54 -4.57
C LEU A 173 -13.91 -5.96 -5.08
N CYS A 174 -14.88 -6.64 -4.46
CA CYS A 174 -15.21 -8.03 -4.74
C CYS A 174 -16.24 -8.22 -5.86
N THR A 175 -16.88 -7.15 -6.37
CA THR A 175 -17.90 -7.25 -7.42
C THR A 175 -17.28 -6.98 -8.79
N PRO A 176 -17.18 -7.97 -9.69
CA PRO A 176 -16.72 -7.75 -11.06
C PRO A 176 -17.60 -6.72 -11.76
N GLY A 177 -16.98 -5.74 -12.43
CA GLY A 177 -17.72 -4.70 -13.15
C GLY A 177 -18.54 -3.76 -12.27
N TYR A 178 -18.19 -3.61 -10.99
CA TYR A 178 -18.87 -2.68 -10.06
C TYR A 178 -19.03 -1.26 -10.62
N ASN A 179 -17.99 -0.77 -11.31
CA ASN A 179 -18.01 0.48 -12.06
C ASN A 179 -17.60 0.17 -13.52
N ALA A 180 -18.41 0.61 -14.49
CA ALA A 180 -18.19 0.31 -15.90
C ALA A 180 -17.06 1.15 -16.54
N CYS A 181 -16.66 2.24 -15.88
CA CYS A 181 -15.62 3.17 -16.35
C CYS A 181 -14.28 2.98 -15.62
N ALA A 182 -14.27 2.29 -14.48
CA ALA A 182 -13.12 2.20 -13.59
C ALA A 182 -12.99 0.78 -13.00
N PRO A 183 -11.87 0.07 -13.24
CA PRO A 183 -11.70 -1.30 -12.75
C PRO A 183 -11.48 -1.41 -11.23
N LEU A 184 -11.11 -0.32 -10.54
CA LEU A 184 -10.95 -0.19 -9.10
C LEU A 184 -9.83 -1.05 -8.50
N HIS A 185 -8.72 -1.20 -9.21
CA HIS A 185 -7.59 -2.00 -8.71
C HIS A 185 -6.94 -1.39 -7.45
N HIS A 186 -6.92 -0.06 -7.34
CA HIS A 186 -6.35 0.66 -6.20
C HIS A 186 -7.12 0.45 -4.87
N LEU A 187 -8.33 -0.11 -4.90
CA LEU A 187 -9.03 -0.54 -3.67
C LEU A 187 -8.29 -1.68 -2.95
N GLY A 188 -7.50 -2.50 -3.66
CA GLY A 188 -6.67 -3.54 -3.03
C GLY A 188 -5.61 -2.96 -2.09
N PRO A 189 -4.67 -2.14 -2.58
CA PRO A 189 -3.68 -1.48 -1.72
C PRO A 189 -4.31 -0.59 -0.64
N LEU A 190 -5.44 0.08 -0.94
CA LEU A 190 -6.18 0.83 0.07
C LEU A 190 -6.65 -0.07 1.22
N LEU A 191 -7.26 -1.21 0.92
CA LEU A 191 -7.69 -2.16 1.95
C LEU A 191 -6.50 -2.71 2.74
N SER A 192 -5.37 -2.99 2.06
CA SER A 192 -4.13 -3.41 2.71
C SER A 192 -3.67 -2.39 3.75
N ASN A 193 -3.62 -1.10 3.37
CA ASN A 193 -3.26 -0.02 4.29
C ASN A 193 -4.23 0.10 5.47
N LEU A 194 -5.54 0.04 5.21
CA LEU A 194 -6.56 0.11 6.26
C LEU A 194 -6.46 -1.07 7.23
N SER A 195 -6.15 -2.28 6.74
CA SER A 195 -6.00 -3.49 7.56
C SER A 195 -4.79 -3.46 8.52
N GLN A 196 -3.90 -2.47 8.41
CA GLN A 196 -2.90 -2.21 9.44
C GLN A 196 -3.55 -1.70 10.75
N GLN A 197 -4.75 -1.12 10.67
CA GLN A 197 -5.52 -0.66 11.83
C GLN A 197 -6.28 -1.84 12.49
N PRO A 198 -6.24 -1.99 13.82
CA PRO A 198 -6.95 -3.06 14.53
C PRO A 198 -8.46 -3.11 14.23
N ALA A 199 -9.11 -1.94 14.10
CA ALA A 199 -10.54 -1.86 13.79
C ALA A 199 -10.90 -2.47 12.43
N ALA A 200 -10.03 -2.31 11.43
CA ALA A 200 -10.23 -2.93 10.12
C ALA A 200 -10.05 -4.46 10.20
N ARG A 201 -9.04 -4.96 10.91
CA ARG A 201 -8.86 -6.41 11.10
C ARG A 201 -10.02 -7.02 11.86
N ALA A 202 -10.49 -6.37 12.92
CA ALA A 202 -11.67 -6.83 13.66
C ALA A 202 -12.91 -6.95 12.76
N PHE A 203 -13.09 -6.02 11.82
CA PHE A 203 -14.17 -6.12 10.83
C PHE A 203 -13.97 -7.27 9.83
N LEU A 204 -12.75 -7.45 9.33
CA LEU A 204 -12.41 -8.48 8.33
C LEU A 204 -12.49 -9.90 8.92
N LEU A 205 -12.11 -10.05 10.20
CA LEU A 205 -12.02 -11.31 10.94
C LEU A 205 -13.28 -11.62 11.76
N ASP A 206 -14.37 -10.88 11.57
CA ASP A 206 -15.67 -11.15 12.18
C ASP A 206 -16.30 -12.40 11.56
N PRO A 207 -16.41 -13.53 12.30
CA PRO A 207 -16.93 -14.78 11.75
C PRO A 207 -18.37 -14.70 11.27
N ASP A 208 -19.18 -13.80 11.85
CA ASP A 208 -20.59 -13.63 11.46
C ASP A 208 -20.75 -12.93 10.11
N ARG A 209 -19.69 -12.29 9.60
CA ARG A 209 -19.72 -11.53 8.34
C ARG A 209 -19.12 -12.29 7.16
N CYS A 210 -18.33 -13.33 7.41
CA CYS A 210 -17.60 -14.10 6.39
C CYS A 210 -16.86 -13.24 5.35
N VAL A 211 -16.28 -12.12 5.79
CA VAL A 211 -15.67 -11.14 4.86
C VAL A 211 -14.35 -11.66 4.30
N ILE A 212 -13.51 -12.25 5.15
CA ILE A 212 -12.18 -12.73 4.75
C ILE A 212 -12.26 -13.79 3.65
N GLN A 213 -13.25 -14.69 3.69
CA GLN A 213 -13.50 -15.71 2.67
C GLN A 213 -13.75 -15.10 1.28
N ARG A 214 -14.38 -13.92 1.21
CA ARG A 214 -14.64 -13.22 -0.06
C ARG A 214 -13.36 -12.66 -0.69
N LEU A 215 -12.29 -12.51 0.09
CA LEU A 215 -11.00 -12.03 -0.40
C LEU A 215 -10.12 -13.16 -0.94
N LEU A 216 -10.30 -14.39 -0.44
CA LEU A 216 -9.43 -15.52 -0.77
C LEU A 216 -9.31 -15.80 -2.28
N PRO A 217 -10.38 -15.82 -3.09
CA PRO A 217 -10.24 -16.04 -4.53
C PRO A 217 -9.44 -14.94 -5.25
N LEU A 218 -9.35 -13.75 -4.65
CA LEU A 218 -8.63 -12.62 -5.24
C LEU A 218 -7.10 -12.71 -5.06
N THR A 219 -6.59 -13.70 -4.32
CA THR A 219 -5.14 -14.01 -4.30
C THR A 219 -4.64 -14.50 -5.65
N GLN A 220 -5.54 -14.93 -6.54
CA GLN A 220 -5.22 -15.37 -7.91
C GLN A 220 -5.80 -14.43 -8.97
N TYR A 221 -6.15 -13.19 -8.61
CA TYR A 221 -6.70 -12.24 -9.58
C TYR A 221 -5.69 -11.91 -10.69
N SER A 222 -5.99 -12.35 -11.92
CA SER A 222 -5.08 -12.31 -13.07
C SER A 222 -4.87 -10.92 -13.65
N ASP A 223 -5.91 -10.08 -13.66
CA ASP A 223 -5.90 -8.86 -14.47
C ASP A 223 -5.06 -7.74 -13.84
N SER A 224 -4.68 -7.86 -12.57
CA SER A 224 -3.94 -6.82 -11.86
C SER A 224 -3.13 -7.37 -10.69
N SER A 225 -1.80 -7.28 -10.81
CA SER A 225 -0.87 -7.53 -9.70
C SER A 225 -1.09 -6.56 -8.54
N LEU A 226 -1.45 -5.30 -8.84
CA LEU A 226 -1.76 -4.30 -7.82
C LEU A 226 -2.93 -4.71 -6.92
N ARG A 227 -4.02 -5.21 -7.51
CA ARG A 227 -5.17 -5.72 -6.75
C ARG A 227 -4.76 -6.94 -5.94
N ARG A 228 -4.13 -7.91 -6.59
CA ARG A 228 -3.69 -9.17 -5.98
C ARG A 228 -2.73 -8.94 -4.80
N GLY A 229 -1.72 -8.12 -4.97
CA GLY A 229 -0.77 -7.74 -3.91
C GLY A 229 -1.45 -7.02 -2.75
N GLY A 230 -2.41 -6.15 -3.02
CA GLY A 230 -3.23 -5.52 -1.97
C GLY A 230 -4.07 -6.53 -1.17
N ILE A 231 -4.64 -7.53 -1.83
CA ILE A 231 -5.37 -8.62 -1.16
C ILE A 231 -4.44 -9.47 -0.31
N VAL A 232 -3.31 -9.91 -0.86
CA VAL A 232 -2.31 -10.70 -0.14
C VAL A 232 -1.78 -9.92 1.07
N GLY A 233 -1.48 -8.62 0.91
CA GLY A 233 -1.09 -7.75 2.02
C GLY A 233 -2.16 -7.63 3.10
N THR A 234 -3.44 -7.57 2.71
CA THR A 234 -4.58 -7.57 3.64
C THR A 234 -4.65 -8.88 4.44
N LEU A 235 -4.52 -10.03 3.77
CA LEU A 235 -4.53 -11.35 4.42
C LEU A 235 -3.34 -11.51 5.37
N ARG A 236 -2.13 -11.11 4.95
CA ARG A 236 -0.93 -11.07 5.78
C ARG A 236 -1.16 -10.22 7.04
N ASN A 237 -1.72 -9.03 6.89
CA ASN A 237 -2.02 -8.16 8.04
C ASN A 237 -3.02 -8.80 9.00
N CYS A 238 -4.02 -9.54 8.49
CA CYS A 238 -4.96 -10.29 9.32
C CYS A 238 -4.29 -11.45 10.07
N CYS A 239 -3.25 -12.06 9.50
CA CYS A 239 -2.52 -13.16 10.15
C CYS A 239 -1.70 -12.72 11.38
N PHE A 240 -1.56 -11.42 11.67
CA PHE A 240 -1.01 -10.97 12.96
C PHE A 240 -1.96 -11.25 14.15
N GLU A 241 -3.26 -11.42 13.91
CA GLU A 241 -4.23 -11.70 14.96
C GLU A 241 -4.25 -13.20 15.32
N HIS A 242 -3.24 -13.64 16.07
CA HIS A 242 -3.02 -15.07 16.37
C HIS A 242 -4.20 -15.78 17.04
N ARG A 243 -5.09 -15.04 17.71
CA ARG A 243 -6.33 -15.57 18.30
C ARG A 243 -7.28 -16.18 17.27
N HIS A 244 -7.13 -15.79 16.00
CA HIS A 244 -7.95 -16.28 14.90
C HIS A 244 -7.26 -17.39 14.10
N HIS A 245 -6.01 -17.78 14.38
CA HIS A 245 -5.27 -18.74 13.56
C HIS A 245 -5.98 -20.08 13.41
N GLU A 246 -6.50 -20.65 14.50
CA GLU A 246 -7.24 -21.92 14.45
C GLU A 246 -8.50 -21.82 13.58
N TRP A 247 -9.20 -20.68 13.61
CA TRP A 247 -10.36 -20.44 12.75
C TRP A 247 -9.97 -20.20 11.29
N LEU A 248 -8.91 -19.43 11.04
CA LEU A 248 -8.39 -19.12 9.71
C LEU A 248 -7.90 -20.38 8.98
N LEU A 249 -7.20 -21.26 9.69
CA LEU A 249 -6.70 -22.55 9.19
C LEU A 249 -7.76 -23.66 9.23
N GLY A 250 -8.84 -23.45 9.99
CA GLY A 250 -9.94 -24.38 10.12
C GLY A 250 -10.87 -24.39 8.90
N PRO A 251 -11.82 -25.35 8.85
CA PRO A 251 -12.65 -25.60 7.67
C PRO A 251 -13.62 -24.47 7.31
N ASP A 252 -13.87 -23.52 8.21
CA ASP A 252 -14.77 -22.38 7.97
C ASP A 252 -14.16 -21.30 7.06
N VAL A 253 -12.83 -21.20 7.05
CA VAL A 253 -12.09 -20.23 6.23
C VAL A 253 -11.18 -20.93 5.24
N ASP A 254 -10.47 -21.97 5.71
CA ASP A 254 -9.51 -22.77 4.93
C ASP A 254 -8.53 -21.87 4.15
N ILE A 255 -7.83 -20.98 4.86
CA ILE A 255 -7.00 -19.94 4.23
C ILE A 255 -5.75 -20.53 3.53
N LEU A 256 -5.22 -21.64 4.03
CA LEU A 256 -3.89 -22.12 3.66
C LEU A 256 -3.77 -22.51 2.18
N PRO A 257 -4.72 -23.24 1.57
CA PRO A 257 -4.70 -23.51 0.13
C PRO A 257 -4.62 -22.25 -0.74
N PHE A 258 -5.32 -21.18 -0.37
CA PHE A 258 -5.30 -19.91 -1.12
C PHE A 258 -3.98 -19.15 -1.00
N LEU A 259 -3.19 -19.41 0.04
CA LEU A 259 -1.85 -18.87 0.21
C LEU A 259 -0.78 -19.72 -0.50
N LEU A 260 -0.95 -21.04 -0.50
CA LEU A 260 -0.01 -21.98 -1.12
C LEU A 260 -0.19 -22.10 -2.64
N LEU A 261 -1.41 -22.02 -3.17
CA LEU A 261 -1.68 -22.23 -4.58
C LEU A 261 -0.96 -21.24 -5.51
N PRO A 262 -0.84 -19.93 -5.19
CA PRO A 262 0.00 -19.03 -5.98
C PRO A 262 1.49 -19.38 -5.92
N LEU A 263 1.95 -20.08 -4.88
CA LEU A 263 3.35 -20.52 -4.72
C LEU A 263 3.65 -21.87 -5.40
N ALA A 264 2.61 -22.65 -5.71
CA ALA A 264 2.74 -23.95 -6.36
C ALA A 264 3.02 -23.84 -7.86
N GLY A 265 3.88 -24.73 -8.38
CA GLY A 265 4.17 -24.88 -9.80
C GLY A 265 3.57 -26.16 -10.39
N PRO A 266 4.06 -26.60 -11.56
CA PRO A 266 3.57 -27.79 -12.26
C PRO A 266 4.26 -29.09 -11.82
N GLU A 267 4.87 -29.11 -10.62
CA GLU A 267 5.63 -30.27 -10.15
C GLU A 267 4.73 -31.48 -9.87
N GLU A 268 5.25 -32.67 -10.17
CA GLU A 268 4.59 -33.93 -9.87
C GLU A 268 5.05 -34.45 -8.51
N PHE A 269 4.09 -34.72 -7.62
CA PHE A 269 4.32 -35.37 -6.32
C PHE A 269 3.94 -36.84 -6.38
N SER A 270 4.54 -37.66 -5.52
CA SER A 270 4.14 -39.06 -5.34
C SER A 270 2.70 -39.19 -4.81
N GLU A 271 2.06 -40.37 -4.97
CA GLU A 271 0.70 -40.59 -4.46
C GLU A 271 0.60 -40.32 -2.94
N GLU A 272 1.60 -40.77 -2.16
CA GLU A 272 1.66 -40.53 -0.71
C GLU A 272 1.79 -39.05 -0.35
N GLU A 273 2.52 -38.26 -1.15
CA GLU A 273 2.65 -36.81 -0.97
C GLU A 273 1.36 -36.09 -1.37
N MET A 274 0.71 -36.52 -2.45
CA MET A 274 -0.58 -35.95 -2.91
C MET A 274 -1.68 -36.13 -1.87
N ASP A 275 -1.76 -37.29 -1.21
CA ASP A 275 -2.73 -37.58 -0.16
C ASP A 275 -2.65 -36.61 1.04
N ARG A 276 -1.50 -35.93 1.23
CA ARG A 276 -1.29 -34.95 2.31
C ARG A 276 -1.65 -33.52 1.92
N LEU A 277 -1.72 -33.22 0.62
CA LEU A 277 -2.03 -31.88 0.12
C LEU A 277 -3.54 -31.62 0.17
N PRO A 278 -3.95 -30.36 0.42
CA PRO A 278 -5.32 -29.92 0.16
C PRO A 278 -5.76 -30.21 -1.27
N VAL A 279 -7.05 -30.49 -1.45
CA VAL A 279 -7.62 -30.90 -2.75
C VAL A 279 -7.28 -29.91 -3.88
N ASP A 280 -7.31 -28.61 -3.60
CA ASP A 280 -7.03 -27.56 -4.59
C ASP A 280 -5.55 -27.50 -5.04
N LEU A 281 -4.65 -28.19 -4.33
CA LEU A 281 -3.22 -28.28 -4.62
C LEU A 281 -2.84 -29.63 -5.25
N GLN A 282 -3.77 -30.57 -5.35
CA GLN A 282 -3.51 -31.87 -5.95
C GLN A 282 -3.65 -31.81 -7.47
N TYR A 283 -2.77 -32.53 -8.18
CA TYR A 283 -2.84 -32.74 -9.63
C TYR A 283 -2.98 -31.44 -10.44
N LEU A 284 -2.15 -30.43 -10.10
CA LEU A 284 -2.12 -29.16 -10.83
C LEU A 284 -1.76 -29.39 -12.31
N PRO A 285 -2.31 -28.57 -13.22
CA PRO A 285 -2.08 -28.76 -14.65
C PRO A 285 -0.64 -28.38 -15.02
N PRO A 286 -0.09 -28.93 -16.12
CA PRO A 286 1.31 -28.71 -16.52
C PRO A 286 1.62 -27.27 -16.91
N ASP A 287 0.61 -26.45 -17.22
CA ASP A 287 0.74 -25.02 -17.49
C ASP A 287 0.62 -24.15 -16.24
N LYS A 288 0.42 -24.74 -15.04
CA LYS A 288 0.37 -24.02 -13.77
C LYS A 288 1.64 -23.19 -13.57
N GLN A 289 1.46 -21.87 -13.49
CA GLN A 289 2.53 -20.94 -13.17
C GLN A 289 2.43 -20.48 -11.72
N ARG A 290 3.59 -20.24 -11.11
CA ARG A 290 3.72 -19.53 -9.84
C ARG A 290 3.37 -18.06 -10.02
N GLU A 291 3.08 -17.40 -8.91
CA GLU A 291 2.94 -15.95 -8.84
C GLU A 291 4.19 -15.28 -9.45
N PRO A 292 4.07 -14.48 -10.51
CA PRO A 292 5.22 -13.87 -11.18
C PRO A 292 5.90 -12.76 -10.35
N ASP A 293 5.14 -12.07 -9.49
CA ASP A 293 5.62 -10.93 -8.71
C ASP A 293 6.30 -11.40 -7.41
N ALA A 294 7.59 -11.13 -7.29
CA ALA A 294 8.43 -11.54 -6.18
C ALA A 294 7.97 -10.98 -4.82
N ASP A 295 7.50 -9.72 -4.80
CA ASP A 295 7.00 -9.08 -3.58
C ASP A 295 5.72 -9.78 -3.11
N ILE A 296 4.86 -10.19 -4.04
CA ILE A 296 3.65 -10.96 -3.71
C ILE A 296 4.02 -12.36 -3.19
N ARG A 297 4.98 -13.06 -3.83
CA ARG A 297 5.49 -14.35 -3.33
C ARG A 297 6.01 -14.23 -1.90
N LYS A 298 6.83 -13.22 -1.62
CA LYS A 298 7.34 -12.94 -0.27
C LYS A 298 6.21 -12.70 0.73
N MET A 299 5.23 -11.86 0.38
CA MET A 299 4.09 -11.59 1.28
C MET A 299 3.25 -12.84 1.57
N LEU A 300 3.09 -13.76 0.61
CA LEU A 300 2.41 -15.05 0.83
C LEU A 300 3.17 -15.93 1.82
N ILE A 301 4.48 -16.05 1.64
CA ILE A 301 5.36 -16.80 2.56
C ILE A 301 5.30 -16.19 3.97
N GLU A 302 5.36 -14.87 4.08
CA GLU A 302 5.26 -14.17 5.37
C GLU A 302 3.88 -14.35 6.02
N ALA A 303 2.79 -14.42 5.24
CA ALA A 303 1.47 -14.72 5.78
C ALA A 303 1.41 -16.15 6.36
N ILE A 304 1.98 -17.14 5.65
CA ILE A 304 2.07 -18.52 6.16
C ILE A 304 2.96 -18.58 7.40
N MET A 305 4.10 -17.87 7.41
CA MET A 305 4.97 -17.75 8.58
C MET A 305 4.20 -17.22 9.80
N LEU A 306 3.38 -16.19 9.64
CA LEU A 306 2.56 -15.67 10.74
C LEU A 306 1.58 -16.73 11.27
N LEU A 307 0.96 -17.53 10.39
CA LEU A 307 0.09 -18.64 10.80
C LEU A 307 0.83 -19.74 11.57
N THR A 308 2.16 -19.85 11.42
CA THR A 308 3.01 -20.76 12.19
C THR A 308 3.49 -20.20 13.54
N ALA A 309 3.01 -19.02 13.96
CA ALA A 309 3.38 -18.45 15.25
C ALA A 309 2.90 -19.29 16.44
N THR A 310 1.75 -19.95 16.30
CA THR A 310 1.16 -20.78 17.37
C THR A 310 1.44 -22.27 17.15
N ALA A 311 1.54 -23.05 18.22
CA ALA A 311 1.74 -24.50 18.15
C ALA A 311 0.65 -25.21 17.32
N PRO A 312 -0.66 -24.94 17.52
CA PRO A 312 -1.70 -25.52 16.66
C PRO A 312 -1.56 -25.09 15.19
N GLY A 313 -1.18 -23.83 14.95
CA GLY A 313 -0.94 -23.32 13.60
C GLY A 313 0.23 -24.01 12.90
N ARG A 314 1.37 -24.20 13.59
CA ARG A 314 2.50 -25.01 13.07
C ARG A 314 2.07 -26.40 12.69
N GLN A 315 1.34 -27.07 13.59
CA GLN A 315 0.87 -28.43 13.38
C GLN A 315 -0.04 -28.52 12.14
N GLN A 316 -1.04 -27.64 12.04
CA GLN A 316 -1.96 -27.62 10.89
C GLN A 316 -1.27 -27.32 9.57
N VAL A 317 -0.33 -26.36 9.53
CA VAL A 317 0.43 -26.05 8.31
C VAL A 317 1.32 -27.22 7.89
N ARG A 318 1.92 -27.95 8.84
CA ARG A 318 2.69 -29.18 8.56
C ARG A 318 1.81 -30.32 8.06
N ASP A 319 0.64 -30.52 8.68
CA ASP A 319 -0.27 -31.61 8.37
C ASP A 319 -0.88 -31.49 6.98
N GLN A 320 -1.12 -30.26 6.50
CA GLN A 320 -1.58 -29.97 5.14
C GLN A 320 -0.46 -29.94 4.08
N GLY A 321 0.73 -30.48 4.41
CA GLY A 321 1.78 -30.69 3.41
C GLY A 321 2.45 -29.42 2.86
N ALA A 322 2.35 -28.27 3.55
CA ALA A 322 2.93 -27.00 3.08
C ALA A 322 4.43 -27.09 2.74
N TYR A 323 5.18 -27.92 3.47
CA TYR A 323 6.60 -28.19 3.21
C TYR A 323 6.86 -28.65 1.77
N LEU A 324 5.98 -29.47 1.19
CA LEU A 324 6.16 -30.02 -0.16
C LEU A 324 6.16 -28.90 -1.20
N ILE A 325 5.21 -27.97 -1.11
CA ILE A 325 5.12 -26.81 -2.00
C ILE A 325 6.32 -25.89 -1.81
N LEU A 326 6.71 -25.63 -0.55
CA LEU A 326 7.81 -24.73 -0.22
C LEU A 326 9.18 -25.29 -0.65
N ARG A 327 9.38 -26.61 -0.58
CA ARG A 327 10.60 -27.28 -1.06
C ARG A 327 10.82 -27.01 -2.55
N GLU A 328 9.78 -27.24 -3.36
CA GLU A 328 9.86 -27.00 -4.81
C GLU A 328 9.97 -25.51 -5.13
N LEU A 329 9.25 -24.66 -4.39
CA LEU A 329 9.37 -23.20 -4.51
C LEU A 329 10.82 -22.74 -4.25
N HIS A 330 11.43 -23.19 -3.16
CA HIS A 330 12.79 -22.78 -2.78
C HIS A 330 13.83 -23.16 -3.85
N THR A 331 13.67 -24.32 -4.48
CA THR A 331 14.53 -24.77 -5.59
C THR A 331 14.31 -23.97 -6.87
N TRP A 332 13.09 -23.53 -7.13
CA TRP A 332 12.73 -22.75 -8.32
C TRP A 332 13.02 -21.24 -8.17
N GLU A 333 12.94 -20.70 -6.96
CA GLU A 333 13.01 -19.27 -6.68
C GLU A 333 14.40 -18.69 -6.98
N SER A 334 14.43 -17.59 -7.72
CA SER A 334 15.65 -16.87 -8.10
C SER A 334 15.88 -15.61 -7.26
N GLU A 335 14.84 -15.05 -6.65
CA GLU A 335 14.93 -13.80 -5.90
C GLU A 335 15.48 -14.07 -4.49
N PRO A 336 16.67 -13.54 -4.13
CA PRO A 336 17.34 -13.89 -2.88
C PRO A 336 16.50 -13.60 -1.63
N ASP A 337 15.78 -12.48 -1.63
CA ASP A 337 14.91 -12.08 -0.53
C ASP A 337 13.73 -13.03 -0.33
N VAL A 338 13.20 -13.60 -1.41
CA VAL A 338 12.08 -14.55 -1.38
C VAL A 338 12.59 -15.93 -0.96
N GLN A 339 13.73 -16.34 -1.49
CA GLN A 339 14.38 -17.60 -1.12
C GLN A 339 14.71 -17.64 0.38
N MET A 340 15.26 -16.55 0.92
CA MET A 340 15.53 -16.39 2.36
C MET A 340 14.25 -16.51 3.20
N ALA A 341 13.18 -15.83 2.80
CA ALA A 341 11.89 -15.94 3.50
C ALA A 341 11.35 -17.38 3.46
N CYS A 342 11.49 -18.06 2.32
CA CYS A 342 11.10 -19.46 2.15
C CYS A 342 11.94 -20.39 3.02
N GLU A 343 13.26 -20.19 3.10
CA GLU A 343 14.16 -20.97 3.93
C GLU A 343 13.79 -20.85 5.41
N LYS A 344 13.56 -19.62 5.91
CA LYS A 344 13.10 -19.39 7.29
C LYS A 344 11.81 -20.14 7.58
N LEU A 345 10.84 -20.11 6.67
CA LEU A 345 9.58 -20.85 6.84
C LEU A 345 9.80 -22.36 6.85
N ILE A 346 10.61 -22.88 5.93
CA ILE A 346 10.96 -24.31 5.90
C ILE A 346 11.60 -24.72 7.23
N GLN A 347 12.55 -23.94 7.77
CA GLN A 347 13.19 -24.21 9.06
C GLN A 347 12.16 -24.33 10.20
N VAL A 348 11.13 -23.46 10.22
CA VAL A 348 10.03 -23.54 11.20
C VAL A 348 9.18 -24.80 11.01
N LEU A 349 9.01 -25.29 9.79
CA LEU A 349 8.19 -26.47 9.48
C LEU A 349 8.92 -27.81 9.68
N ILE A 350 10.26 -27.83 9.60
CA ILE A 350 11.06 -29.04 9.84
C ILE A 350 11.61 -29.11 11.27
N GLY A 351 11.75 -27.97 11.94
CA GLY A 351 12.30 -27.89 13.29
C GLY A 351 11.42 -28.57 14.33
N ASP A 352 12.02 -28.92 15.47
CA ASP A 352 11.29 -29.44 16.62
C ASP A 352 10.34 -28.38 17.20
N GLU A 353 9.27 -28.85 17.85
CA GLU A 353 8.33 -27.97 18.52
C GLU A 353 9.03 -27.23 19.68
N PRO A 354 8.83 -25.91 19.84
CA PRO A 354 9.42 -25.13 20.92
C PRO A 354 9.10 -25.68 22.33
N GLU A 355 9.92 -25.29 23.30
CA GLU A 355 9.75 -25.70 24.71
C GLU A 355 8.39 -25.26 25.28
N CYS A 356 7.91 -25.97 26.31
CA CYS A 356 6.69 -25.60 27.02
C CYS A 356 6.77 -24.16 27.55
N GLY A 357 5.74 -23.36 27.27
CA GLY A 357 5.72 -21.92 27.50
C GLY A 357 6.12 -21.06 26.29
N MET A 358 6.52 -21.68 25.17
CA MET A 358 6.78 -21.01 23.88
C MET A 358 5.76 -21.42 22.80
N GLU A 359 4.55 -21.78 23.20
CA GLU A 359 3.53 -22.25 22.27
C GLU A 359 3.10 -21.14 21.29
N ASN A 360 3.09 -19.88 21.72
CA ASN A 360 2.79 -18.72 20.89
C ASN A 360 4.01 -17.78 20.80
N LEU A 361 4.73 -17.87 19.68
CA LEU A 361 5.96 -17.11 19.44
C LEU A 361 5.75 -15.59 19.38
N LEU A 362 4.51 -15.12 19.17
CA LEU A 362 4.17 -13.69 19.18
C LEU A 362 3.99 -13.11 20.59
N GLU A 363 3.86 -13.95 21.62
CA GLU A 363 3.68 -13.53 23.03
C GLU A 363 4.93 -13.78 23.89
N VAL A 364 5.95 -14.46 23.35
CA VAL A 364 7.20 -14.76 24.07
C VAL A 364 7.99 -13.47 24.32
N GLN A 365 8.40 -13.26 25.57
CA GLN A 365 9.33 -12.18 25.91
C GLN A 365 10.75 -12.60 25.58
N VAL A 366 11.36 -11.93 24.60
CA VAL A 366 12.75 -12.19 24.20
C VAL A 366 13.70 -11.37 25.09
N PRO A 367 14.66 -12.00 25.78
CA PRO A 367 15.70 -11.29 26.53
C PRO A 367 16.50 -10.32 25.65
N GLU A 368 16.90 -9.16 26.19
CA GLU A 368 17.59 -8.10 25.42
C GLU A 368 18.88 -8.57 24.74
N ASP A 369 19.61 -9.50 25.35
CA ASP A 369 20.84 -10.07 24.80
C ASP A 369 20.57 -10.94 23.58
N VAL A 370 19.52 -11.76 23.64
CA VAL A 370 19.05 -12.59 22.51
C VAL A 370 18.53 -11.68 21.40
N GLU A 371 17.74 -10.67 21.73
CA GLU A 371 17.23 -9.70 20.75
C GLU A 371 18.39 -9.01 19.99
N ARG A 372 19.43 -8.57 20.70
CA ARG A 372 20.62 -7.98 20.08
C ARG A 372 21.37 -8.96 19.18
N GLN A 373 21.44 -10.24 19.55
CA GLN A 373 22.06 -11.28 18.72
C GLN A 373 21.26 -11.51 17.44
N LEU A 374 19.93 -11.65 17.54
CA LEU A 374 19.04 -11.79 16.38
C LEU A 374 19.18 -10.58 15.44
N GLN A 375 19.17 -9.35 15.97
CA GLN A 375 19.39 -8.12 15.17
C GLN A 375 20.78 -8.05 14.52
N GLN A 376 21.80 -8.71 15.08
CA GLN A 376 23.12 -8.79 14.45
C GLN A 376 23.12 -9.81 13.31
N LEU A 377 22.50 -10.98 13.51
CA LEU A 377 22.35 -12.00 12.49
C LEU A 377 21.53 -11.48 11.30
N ASP A 378 20.39 -10.83 11.55
CA ASP A 378 19.55 -10.24 10.50
C ASP A 378 20.32 -9.19 9.67
N ARG A 379 21.17 -8.38 10.31
CA ARG A 379 22.03 -7.41 9.59
C ARG A 379 23.09 -8.11 8.73
N GLN A 380 23.72 -9.16 9.25
CA GLN A 380 24.70 -9.93 8.49
C GLN A 380 24.04 -10.61 7.28
N GLU A 381 22.86 -11.19 7.45
CA GLU A 381 22.08 -11.78 6.37
C GLU A 381 21.73 -10.74 5.29
N GLN A 382 21.26 -9.55 5.70
CA GLN A 382 20.96 -8.45 4.76
C GLN A 382 22.20 -7.97 4.00
N GLU A 383 23.36 -7.88 4.67
CA GLU A 383 24.61 -7.52 4.03
C GLU A 383 25.06 -8.58 3.01
N GLN A 384 24.92 -9.86 3.33
CA GLN A 384 25.21 -10.97 2.41
C GLN A 384 24.28 -10.97 1.20
N LEU A 385 22.98 -10.79 1.41
CA LEU A 385 21.99 -10.65 0.33
C LEU A 385 22.36 -9.49 -0.61
N LYS A 386 22.71 -8.33 -0.04
CA LYS A 386 23.13 -7.16 -0.82
C LYS A 386 24.41 -7.43 -1.61
N GLN A 387 25.37 -8.16 -1.05
CA GLN A 387 26.59 -8.56 -1.77
C GLN A 387 26.27 -9.48 -2.94
N GLN A 388 25.46 -10.53 -2.74
CA GLN A 388 25.04 -11.44 -3.80
C GLN A 388 24.29 -10.70 -4.93
N GLN A 389 23.40 -9.77 -4.58
CA GLN A 389 22.70 -8.94 -5.58
C GLN A 389 23.66 -8.05 -6.39
N LEU A 390 24.69 -7.49 -5.75
CA LEU A 390 25.71 -6.69 -6.43
C LEU A 390 26.57 -7.54 -7.37
N GLU A 391 26.91 -8.76 -6.96
CA GLU A 391 27.66 -9.72 -7.79
C GLU A 391 26.87 -10.12 -9.04
N LEU A 392 25.59 -10.49 -8.88
CA LEU A 392 24.67 -10.82 -9.98
C LEU A 392 24.46 -9.64 -10.95
N ALA A 393 24.38 -8.41 -10.43
CA ALA A 393 24.28 -7.20 -11.24
C ALA A 393 25.59 -6.87 -11.99
N GLY A 394 26.74 -7.27 -11.45
CA GLY A 394 28.05 -7.08 -12.07
C GLY A 394 28.31 -8.03 -13.25
N GLU A 395 27.82 -9.27 -13.17
CA GLU A 395 27.98 -10.28 -14.23
C GLU A 395 27.10 -10.03 -15.46
N SER A 396 25.90 -9.49 -15.27
CA SER A 396 24.95 -9.16 -16.35
C SER A 396 25.35 -7.94 -17.20
N GLY A 397 26.32 -7.12 -16.74
CA GLY A 397 26.89 -5.99 -17.50
C GLY A 397 28.07 -6.33 -18.41
N GLY A 398 28.54 -7.59 -18.42
CA GLY A 398 29.77 -8.03 -19.09
C GLY A 398 29.61 -8.57 -20.53
N GLU A 399 28.41 -8.97 -20.95
CA GLU A 399 28.19 -9.52 -22.29
C GLU A 399 27.81 -8.43 -23.31
N GLY A 400 28.80 -7.63 -23.71
CA GLY A 400 28.73 -6.89 -24.97
C GLY A 400 28.75 -7.86 -26.17
N PRO A 401 28.01 -7.59 -27.26
CA PRO A 401 27.92 -8.52 -28.38
C PRO A 401 29.30 -8.66 -29.04
N THR A 402 29.87 -9.86 -28.96
CA THR A 402 31.07 -10.20 -29.72
C THR A 402 30.65 -10.35 -31.18
N LEU A 403 30.81 -9.28 -31.94
CA LEU A 403 30.71 -9.30 -33.41
C LEU A 403 31.72 -10.32 -33.96
N ARG A 404 31.21 -11.35 -34.61
CA ARG A 404 31.90 -12.08 -35.68
C ARG A 404 30.98 -12.26 -36.87
#